data_AF-A0A1F6SAX6-F1
#
_entry.id   AF-A0A1F6SAX6-F1
#
_cell.length_a   1.000
_cell.length_b   1.000
_cell.length_c   1.000
_cell.angle_alpha   90.00
_cell.angle_beta   90.00
_cell.angle_gamma   90.00
#
_symmetry.space_group_name_H-M   'P 1'
#
loop_
_entity.id
_entity.type
_entity.pdbx_description
1 polymer ?
#
loop_
_entity_poly.entity_id
_entity_poly.type
_entity_poly.pdbx_seq_one_letter_code
_entity_poly.pdbx_strand_id
1 'polypeptide(L)' 'MGAAPCTAMAPHTFALNDDGKAGILATVDQDDQETILNAARACPVAAIIIKDETGKVIFPE' A
#
# COMPACT_ATOMS: atom_id res chain seq x y z
N MET A 1 -12.61 6.03 9.66
CA MET A 1 -12.49 4.56 9.55
C MET A 1 -11.65 4.26 8.33
N GLY A 2 -10.55 3.50 8.46
CA GLY A 2 -9.81 3.01 7.31
C GLY A 2 -10.65 1.94 6.60
N ALA A 3 -11.00 2.17 5.33
CA ALA A 3 -11.75 1.19 4.55
C ALA A 3 -10.93 -0.09 4.23
N ALA A 4 -9.63 -0.05 4.52
CA ALA A 4 -8.64 -1.12 4.30
C ALA A 4 -8.70 -1.81 2.91
N PRO A 5 -8.98 -1.11 1.79
CA PRO A 5 -8.99 -1.76 0.49
C PRO A 5 -7.60 -2.25 0.08
N CYS A 6 -6.54 -1.57 0.54
CA CYS A 6 -5.16 -1.96 0.30
C CYS A 6 -4.82 -3.33 0.90
N THR A 7 -5.34 -3.67 2.09
CA THR A 7 -5.10 -4.98 2.72
C THR A 7 -5.92 -6.09 2.07
N ALA A 8 -7.04 -5.76 1.41
CA ALA A 8 -7.82 -6.72 0.65
C ALA A 8 -7.19 -7.03 -0.72
N MET A 9 -6.54 -6.05 -1.34
CA MET A 9 -5.89 -6.20 -2.65
C MET A 9 -4.47 -6.78 -2.55
N ALA A 10 -3.67 -6.32 -1.58
CA ALA A 10 -2.30 -6.77 -1.36
C ALA A 10 -2.12 -7.16 0.13
N PRO A 11 -2.70 -8.29 0.56
CA PRO A 11 -2.69 -8.73 1.97
C PRO A 11 -1.31 -9.12 2.47
N HIS A 12 -0.38 -9.45 1.58
CA HIS A 12 1.00 -9.75 1.94
C HIS A 12 1.87 -8.50 2.02
N THR A 13 1.40 -7.37 1.51
CA THR A 13 2.08 -6.08 1.57
C THR A 13 1.53 -5.16 2.64
N PHE A 14 0.21 -5.06 2.79
CA PHE A 14 -0.44 -4.11 3.69
C PHE A 14 -1.21 -4.81 4.80
N ALA A 15 -1.01 -4.35 6.03
CA ALA A 15 -1.82 -4.72 7.19
C ALA A 15 -2.32 -3.47 7.91
N LEU A 16 -3.58 -3.47 8.36
CA LEU A 16 -4.13 -2.37 9.14
C LEU A 16 -3.70 -2.53 10.60
N ASN A 17 -3.14 -1.48 11.19
CA ASN A 17 -2.84 -1.43 12.62
C ASN A 17 -4.02 -0.85 13.43
N ASP A 18 -3.95 -0.94 14.76
CA ASP A 18 -4.96 -0.42 15.69
C ASP A 18 -5.23 1.10 15.53
N ASP A 19 -4.25 1.86 15.03
CA ASP A 19 -4.41 3.28 14.68
C ASP A 19 -5.20 3.51 13.38
N GLY A 20 -5.64 2.45 12.70
CA GLY A 20 -6.37 2.52 11.43
C GLY A 20 -5.49 2.94 10.25
N LYS A 21 -4.17 2.76 10.34
CA LYS A 21 -3.20 3.03 9.27
C LYS A 21 -2.71 1.72 8.66
N ALA A 22 -2.42 1.74 7.36
CA ALA A 22 -1.77 0.61 6.70
C ALA A 22 -0.27 0.60 7.02
N GLY A 23 0.21 -0.46 7.68
CA GLY A 23 1.63 -0.79 7.80
C GLY A 23 2.10 -1.67 6.65
N ILE A 24 3.37 -1.54 6.28
CA ILE A 24 4.01 -2.38 5.25
C ILE A 24 4.59 -3.63 5.92
N LEU A 25 4.28 -4.80 5.36
CA LEU A 25 4.76 -6.08 5.82
C LEU A 25 6.09 -6.45 5.15
N ALA A 26 6.90 -7.27 5.83
CA ALA A 26 8.15 -7.82 5.28
C ALA A 26 7.92 -8.84 4.17
N THR A 27 6.67 -9.27 3.95
CA THR A 27 6.24 -10.19 2.90
C THR A 27 5.82 -9.48 1.62
N VAL A 28 6.23 -8.23 1.44
CA VAL A 28 5.93 -7.42 0.24
C VAL A 28 6.32 -8.12 -1.06
N ASP A 29 7.38 -8.94 -1.04
CA ASP A 29 7.83 -9.71 -2.21
C ASP A 29 6.86 -10.82 -2.66
N GLN A 30 5.78 -11.07 -1.90
CA GLN A 30 4.74 -12.04 -2.27
C GLN A 30 3.62 -11.44 -3.13
N ASP A 31 3.45 -10.11 -3.13
CA ASP A 31 2.51 -9.43 -4.03
C ASP A 31 3.28 -8.79 -5.19
N ASP A 32 2.72 -8.84 -6.39
CA ASP A 32 3.32 -8.18 -7.55
C ASP A 32 3.33 -6.65 -7.38
N GLN A 33 4.33 -5.98 -7.98
CA GLN A 33 4.46 -4.52 -7.95
C GLN A 33 3.20 -3.81 -8.47
N GLU A 34 2.53 -4.37 -9.48
CA GLU A 34 1.26 -3.85 -10.00
C GLU A 34 0.14 -3.94 -8.95
N THR A 35 0.04 -5.07 -8.26
CA THR A 35 -0.93 -5.29 -7.17
C THR A 35 -0.71 -4.30 -6.02
N ILE A 36 0.54 -4.08 -5.63
CA ILE A 36 0.94 -3.12 -4.61
C ILE A 36 0.56 -1.69 -5.02
N LEU A 37 0.84 -1.31 -6.28
CA LEU A 37 0.51 0.00 -6.82
C LEU A 37 -1.01 0.21 -6.88
N ASN A 38 -1.76 -0.78 -7.34
CA ASN A 38 -3.22 -0.73 -7.39
C ASN A 38 -3.85 -0.65 -6.00
N ALA A 39 -3.31 -1.39 -5.03
CA ALA A 39 -3.71 -1.33 -3.63
C ALA A 39 -3.45 0.07 -3.02
N ALA A 40 -2.34 0.70 -3.36
CA ALA A 40 -2.05 2.08 -2.95
C ALA A 40 -3.03 3.09 -3.55
N ARG A 41 -3.35 2.95 -4.86
CA ARG A 41 -4.35 3.78 -5.56
C ARG A 41 -5.77 3.59 -5.00
N ALA A 42 -6.09 2.41 -4.51
CA ALA A 42 -7.38 2.12 -3.89
C ALA A 42 -7.55 2.81 -2.52
N CYS A 43 -6.49 3.34 -1.91
CA CYS A 43 -6.58 4.07 -0.66
C CYS A 43 -7.29 5.43 -0.87
N PRO A 44 -8.51 5.64 -0.32
CA PRO A 44 -9.30 6.83 -0.60
C PRO A 44 -8.70 8.14 -0.06
N VAL A 45 -7.75 8.03 0.88
CA VAL A 45 -7.04 9.17 1.49
C VAL A 45 -5.62 9.33 0.97
N ALA A 46 -5.21 8.52 -0.02
CA ALA A 46 -3.86 8.52 -0.61
C ALA A 46 -2.73 8.49 0.45
N ALA A 47 -2.90 7.69 1.51
CA ALA A 47 -1.96 7.63 2.63
C ALA A 47 -0.69 6.78 2.37
N ILE A 48 -0.65 6.03 1.26
CA ILE A 48 0.47 5.17 0.89
C ILE A 48 1.36 5.93 -0.09
N ILE A 49 2.67 5.95 0.13
CA ILE A 49 3.65 6.58 -0.77
C ILE A 49 4.49 5.48 -1.40
N ILE A 50 4.50 5.42 -2.73
CA ILE A 50 5.34 4.47 -3.48
C ILE A 50 6.45 5.26 -4.15
N LYS A 51 7.69 4.81 -3.92
CA LYS A 51 8.88 5.35 -4.56
C LYS A 51 9.54 4.26 -5.40
N ASP A 52 10.08 4.69 -6.52
CA ASP A 52 10.96 3.90 -7.35
C ASP A 52 12.32 3.71 -6.69
N GLU A 53 13.14 2.78 -7.21
CA GLU A 53 14.54 2.57 -6.78
C GLU A 53 15.40 3.83 -6.89
N THR A 54 15.06 4.72 -7.81
CA THR A 54 15.70 6.04 -7.98
C THR A 54 15.31 7.06 -6.91
N GLY A 55 14.37 6.72 -6.02
CA GLY A 55 13.80 7.61 -5.01
C GLY A 55 12.68 8.53 -5.53
N LYS A 56 12.33 8.42 -6.82
CA LYS A 56 11.21 9.17 -7.41
C LYS A 56 9.87 8.67 -6.85
N VAL A 57 9.02 9.58 -6.40
CA VAL A 57 7.65 9.25 -5.99
C VAL A 57 6.83 8.88 -7.23
N ILE A 58 6.29 7.66 -7.24
CA ILE A 58 5.35 7.16 -8.25
C ILE A 58 3.90 7.44 -7.82
N PHE A 59 3.64 7.49 -6.51
CA PHE A 59 2.32 7.80 -5.94
C PHE A 59 2.47 8.37 -4.50
N PRO A 60 1.60 9.31 -4.06
CA PRO A 60 0.61 10.05 -4.84
C PRO A 60 1.27 11.13 -5.71
N GLU A 61 0.75 11.34 -6.93
CA GLU A 61 1.12 12.49 -7.79
C GLU A 61 0.31 13.73 -7.42
#